data_AF-A0A2E7A254-F1
#
_entry.id   AF-A0A2E7A254-F1
#
_cell.length_a   1.000
_cell.length_b   1.000
_cell.length_c   1.000
_cell.angle_alpha   90.00
_cell.angle_beta   90.00
_cell.angle_gamma   90.00
#
_symmetry.space_group_name_H-M   'P 1'
#
loop_
_entity.id
_entity.type
_entity.pdbx_description
1 polymer ?
#
loop_
_entity_poly.entity_id
_entity_poly.type
_entity_poly.pdbx_seq_one_letter_code
_entity_poly.pdbx_strand_id
1 'polypeptide(L)'
;MADSKRTTSDPRNRERARDEYVLEGYSDIEWDMVSIHWVDAESDGGSGWQDPEEMLEYARRPLPVIHTVGLLVYEDAEQVAITDSKGPEEMGSVTKIPRQWIKQFHRLGPVASNQPIAAPQPEFPPQQRAG
;
A
#
# COMPACT_ATOMS: atom_id res chain seq x y z
N MET A 1 30.39 -16.83 31.88
CA MET A 1 30.27 -16.71 30.42
C MET A 1 28.97 -15.97 30.16
N ALA A 2 29.03 -14.73 29.70
CA ALA A 2 27.85 -13.90 29.49
C ALA A 2 27.60 -13.82 27.98
N ASP A 3 26.48 -14.39 27.54
CA ASP A 3 26.01 -14.28 26.17
C ASP A 3 25.59 -12.84 25.89
N SER A 4 26.38 -12.20 25.04
CA SER A 4 26.15 -10.83 24.59
C SER A 4 25.02 -10.83 23.57
N LYS A 5 23.87 -10.30 23.98
CA LYS A 5 22.70 -10.06 23.11
C LYS A 5 23.16 -9.24 21.89
N ARG A 6 23.04 -9.80 20.68
CA ARG A 6 23.20 -9.05 19.42
C ARG A 6 22.03 -8.08 19.30
N THR A 7 22.30 -6.81 19.55
CA THR A 7 21.36 -5.73 19.30
C THR A 7 21.38 -5.41 17.79
N THR A 8 20.30 -5.79 17.09
CA THR A 8 20.11 -5.59 15.64
C THR A 8 19.77 -4.13 15.29
N SER A 9 20.45 -3.17 15.91
CA SER A 9 20.19 -1.74 15.75
C SER A 9 21.49 -0.96 15.50
N ASP A 10 22.44 -1.57 14.79
CA ASP A 10 23.64 -0.88 14.32
C ASP A 10 23.37 -0.27 12.93
N PRO A 11 23.42 1.07 12.75
CA PRO A 11 23.26 1.70 11.44
C PRO A 11 24.27 1.20 10.41
N ARG A 12 25.45 0.73 10.85
CA ARG A 12 26.48 0.12 9.99
C ARG A 12 26.05 -1.21 9.39
N ASN A 13 25.08 -1.89 10.01
CA ASN A 13 24.52 -3.13 9.48
C ASN A 13 23.52 -2.86 8.35
N ARG A 14 22.88 -1.68 8.36
CA ARG A 14 21.95 -1.23 7.32
C ARG A 14 22.70 -0.79 6.06
N GLU A 15 23.87 -0.17 6.24
CA GLU A 15 24.80 0.17 5.15
C GLU A 15 25.44 -1.09 4.54
N ARG A 16 25.94 -2.03 5.36
CA ARG A 16 26.49 -3.30 4.85
C ARG A 16 25.49 -4.17 4.10
N ALA A 17 24.21 -4.16 4.50
CA ALA A 17 23.17 -4.90 3.80
C ALA A 17 22.79 -4.29 2.43
N ARG A 18 23.02 -2.99 2.22
CA ARG A 18 22.83 -2.33 0.91
C ARG A 18 23.89 -2.74 -0.11
N ASP A 19 25.13 -2.94 0.35
CA ASP A 19 26.25 -3.28 -0.53
C ASP A 19 26.19 -4.74 -1.05
N GLU A 20 25.45 -5.65 -0.41
CA GLU A 20 25.40 -7.08 -0.78
C GLU A 20 24.36 -7.43 -1.88
N TYR A 21 23.47 -6.50 -2.26
CA TYR A 21 22.36 -6.77 -3.20
C TYR A 21 22.16 -5.66 -4.24
N VAL A 22 23.26 -5.09 -4.74
CA VAL A 22 23.17 -4.18 -5.90
C VAL A 22 22.75 -5.00 -7.11
N LEU A 23 21.47 -4.85 -7.51
CA LEU A 23 20.95 -5.47 -8.73
C LEU A 23 21.41 -4.63 -9.92
N GLU A 24 22.27 -5.20 -10.76
CA GLU A 24 22.82 -4.52 -11.93
C GLU A 24 21.69 -4.01 -12.85
N GLY A 25 21.81 -2.75 -13.30
CA GLY A 25 20.82 -2.09 -14.15
C GLY A 25 19.62 -1.46 -13.41
N TYR A 26 19.42 -1.73 -12.12
CA TYR A 26 18.35 -1.09 -11.35
C TYR A 26 18.76 0.32 -10.90
N SER A 27 17.82 1.26 -10.91
CA SER A 27 18.05 2.58 -10.34
C SER A 27 17.90 2.59 -8.81
N ASP A 28 18.76 3.36 -8.14
CA ASP A 28 18.79 3.54 -6.67
C ASP A 28 17.56 4.26 -6.10
N ILE A 29 16.63 4.69 -6.96
CA ILE A 29 15.40 5.36 -6.53
C ILE A 29 14.46 4.33 -5.92
N GLU A 30 14.33 4.39 -4.59
CA GLU A 30 13.30 3.68 -3.85
C GLU A 30 11.97 4.45 -3.94
N TRP A 31 10.89 3.78 -4.33
CA TRP A 31 9.53 4.33 -4.32
C TRP A 31 8.78 3.83 -3.10
N ASP A 32 8.02 4.72 -2.48
CA ASP A 32 7.16 4.34 -1.36
C ASP A 32 6.05 3.40 -1.83
N MET A 33 5.78 2.35 -1.06
CA MET A 33 4.59 1.55 -1.25
C MET A 33 3.38 2.26 -0.65
N VAL A 34 2.27 2.33 -1.36
CA VAL A 34 1.07 3.04 -0.93
C VAL A 34 -0.18 2.16 -1.07
N SER A 35 -1.16 2.42 -0.23
CA SER A 35 -2.51 1.86 -0.28
C SER A 35 -3.51 3.01 -0.46
N ILE A 36 -4.27 2.97 -1.55
CA ILE A 36 -5.17 4.05 -1.97
C ILE A 36 -6.58 3.49 -2.14
N HIS A 37 -7.57 4.11 -1.50
CA HIS A 37 -8.99 3.90 -1.82
C HIS A 37 -9.46 5.10 -2.63
N TRP A 38 -9.99 4.88 -3.83
CA TRP A 38 -10.40 5.96 -4.75
C TRP A 38 -11.63 5.58 -5.55
N VAL A 39 -12.36 6.59 -6.02
CA VAL A 39 -13.54 6.39 -6.87
C VAL A 39 -13.11 6.24 -8.32
N ASP A 40 -13.49 5.14 -8.96
CA ASP A 40 -13.18 4.89 -10.36
C ASP A 40 -14.31 5.40 -11.27
N ALA A 41 -13.93 6.18 -12.28
CA ALA A 41 -14.85 6.60 -13.31
C ALA A 41 -14.90 5.49 -14.36
N GLU A 42 -15.68 4.45 -14.06
CA GLU A 42 -15.91 3.34 -14.98
C GLU A 42 -16.71 3.79 -16.21
N SER A 43 -16.39 3.20 -17.37
CA SER A 43 -17.17 3.33 -18.59
C SER A 43 -17.62 1.96 -19.06
N ASP A 44 -18.87 1.86 -19.47
CA ASP A 44 -19.41 0.66 -20.12
C ASP A 44 -19.74 0.96 -21.58
N GLY A 45 -19.36 0.05 -22.46
CA GLY A 45 -19.38 0.23 -23.90
C GLY A 45 -18.47 -0.76 -24.61
N GLY A 46 -19.07 -1.77 -25.23
CA GLY A 46 -18.36 -2.73 -26.06
C GLY A 46 -18.14 -2.24 -27.49
N SER A 47 -17.72 -3.15 -28.38
CA SER A 47 -17.47 -2.84 -29.80
C SER A 47 -18.73 -2.59 -30.64
N GLY A 48 -19.93 -2.56 -30.05
CA GLY A 48 -21.21 -2.43 -30.74
C GLY A 48 -22.15 -1.41 -30.10
N TRP A 49 -23.36 -1.27 -30.65
CA TRP A 49 -24.40 -0.44 -30.06
C TRP A 49 -24.94 -1.07 -28.78
N GLN A 50 -25.17 -0.24 -27.77
CA GLN A 50 -25.67 -0.67 -26.47
C GLN A 50 -27.19 -0.47 -26.38
N ASP A 51 -27.85 -1.33 -25.61
CA ASP A 51 -29.27 -1.15 -25.32
C ASP A 51 -29.48 0.10 -24.44
N PRO A 52 -30.38 1.04 -24.82
CA PRO A 52 -30.58 2.26 -24.05
C PRO A 52 -31.08 2.02 -22.62
N GLU A 53 -31.89 1.00 -22.37
CA GLU A 53 -32.43 0.72 -21.03
C GLU A 53 -31.33 0.19 -20.11
N GLU A 54 -30.50 -0.74 -20.62
CA GLU A 54 -29.34 -1.26 -19.90
C GLU A 54 -28.33 -0.15 -19.56
N MET A 55 -28.06 0.76 -20.51
CA MET A 55 -27.14 1.89 -20.28
C MET A 55 -27.70 2.91 -19.28
N LEU A 56 -29.02 3.13 -19.28
CA LEU A 56 -29.66 3.99 -18.27
C LEU A 56 -29.65 3.37 -16.88
N GLU A 57 -29.75 2.04 -16.78
CA GLU A 57 -29.58 1.33 -15.51
C GLU A 57 -28.13 1.45 -15.02
N TYR A 58 -27.16 1.17 -15.88
CA TYR A 58 -25.72 1.31 -15.58
C TYR A 58 -25.38 2.72 -15.09
N ALA A 59 -25.85 3.76 -15.80
CA ALA A 59 -25.60 5.16 -15.44
C ALA A 59 -26.12 5.58 -14.05
N ARG A 60 -27.05 4.82 -13.46
CA ARG A 60 -27.58 5.07 -12.11
C ARG A 60 -26.81 4.33 -11.02
N ARG A 61 -25.93 3.40 -11.40
CA ARG A 61 -25.13 2.64 -10.43
C ARG A 61 -24.13 3.59 -9.77
N PRO A 62 -23.89 3.46 -8.45
CA PRO A 62 -22.88 4.25 -7.78
C PRO A 62 -21.50 3.86 -8.31
N LEU A 63 -20.63 4.86 -8.50
CA LEU A 63 -19.25 4.60 -8.90
C LEU A 63 -18.54 3.72 -7.85
N PRO A 64 -17.81 2.68 -8.27
CA PRO A 64 -17.12 1.80 -7.35
C PRO A 64 -15.96 2.51 -6.65
N VAL A 65 -15.67 2.08 -5.43
CA VAL A 65 -14.43 2.46 -4.73
C VAL A 65 -13.43 1.33 -4.93
N ILE A 66 -12.32 1.65 -5.57
CA ILE A 66 -11.23 0.72 -5.83
C ILE A 66 -10.18 0.85 -4.74
N HIS A 67 -9.75 -0.28 -4.20
CA HIS A 67 -8.58 -0.36 -3.33
C HIS A 67 -7.37 -0.79 -4.17
N THR A 68 -6.40 0.11 -4.30
CA THR A 68 -5.17 -0.14 -5.06
C THR A 68 -3.94 -0.04 -4.17
N VAL A 69 -3.02 -1.00 -4.32
CA VAL A 69 -1.72 -1.02 -3.65
C VAL A 69 -0.63 -1.04 -4.71
N GLY A 70 0.39 -0.18 -4.57
CA GLY A 70 1.47 -0.09 -5.55
C GLY A 70 2.61 0.82 -5.13
N LEU A 71 3.59 0.97 -6.00
CA LEU A 71 4.73 1.85 -5.85
C LEU A 71 4.38 3.26 -6.32
N LEU A 72 4.62 4.26 -5.48
CA LEU A 72 4.33 5.67 -5.77
C LEU A 72 5.39 6.27 -6.70
N VAL A 73 5.03 6.44 -7.97
CA VAL A 73 5.91 6.98 -9.01
C VAL A 73 5.90 8.50 -9.04
N TYR A 74 4.73 9.11 -8.79
CA TYR A 74 4.56 10.56 -8.85
C TYR A 74 3.42 11.02 -7.93
N GLU A 75 3.56 12.21 -7.35
CA GLU A 75 2.57 12.83 -6.48
C GLU A 75 2.66 14.35 -6.59
N ASP A 76 1.54 15.01 -6.86
CA ASP A 76 1.41 16.47 -6.76
C ASP A 76 0.04 16.88 -6.19
N ALA A 77 -0.37 18.14 -6.38
CA ALA A 77 -1.63 18.66 -5.90
C ALA A 77 -2.86 18.13 -6.67
N GLU A 78 -2.68 17.66 -7.90
CA GLU A 78 -3.77 17.27 -8.79
C GLU A 78 -3.93 15.75 -8.88
N GLN A 79 -2.83 15.00 -8.76
CA GLN A 79 -2.82 13.57 -9.02
C GLN A 79 -1.80 12.79 -8.20
N VAL A 80 -2.04 11.48 -8.15
CA VAL A 80 -1.12 10.45 -7.71
C VAL A 80 -0.94 9.47 -8.87
N ALA A 81 0.28 8.99 -9.11
CA ALA A 81 0.55 7.95 -10.09
C ALA A 81 1.29 6.78 -9.44
N ILE A 82 0.81 5.56 -9.69
CA ILE A 82 1.38 4.34 -9.13
C ILE A 82 1.65 3.29 -10.21
N THR A 83 2.57 2.37 -9.94
CA THR A 83 2.80 1.15 -10.74
C THR A 83 2.88 -0.07 -9.82
N ASP A 84 2.68 -1.27 -10.35
CA ASP A 84 2.80 -2.53 -9.62
C ASP A 84 4.22 -3.11 -9.64
N SER A 85 5.05 -2.68 -10.60
CA SER A 85 6.35 -3.29 -10.87
C SER A 85 7.33 -2.30 -11.51
N LYS A 86 8.61 -2.47 -11.17
CA LYS A 86 9.75 -1.68 -11.69
C LYS A 86 10.87 -2.64 -12.09
N GLY A 87 11.22 -2.66 -13.36
CA GLY A 87 12.43 -3.28 -13.89
C GLY A 87 13.57 -2.27 -14.07
N PRO A 88 14.73 -2.72 -14.60
CA PRO A 88 15.87 -1.85 -14.87
C PRO A 88 15.59 -0.86 -16.02
N GLU A 89 14.89 -1.30 -17.08
CA GLU A 89 14.59 -0.49 -18.27
C GLU A 89 13.09 -0.35 -18.57
N GLU A 90 12.26 -1.21 -17.98
CA GLU A 90 10.81 -1.24 -18.18
C GLU A 90 10.06 -1.18 -16.84
N MET A 91 8.77 -0.83 -16.88
CA MET A 91 7.90 -0.83 -15.71
C MET A 91 6.50 -1.29 -16.09
N GLY A 92 5.75 -1.77 -15.09
CA GLY A 92 4.33 -2.07 -15.24
C GLY A 92 3.51 -0.83 -15.58
N SER A 93 2.25 -1.03 -15.94
CA SER A 93 1.34 0.07 -16.27
C SER A 93 1.24 1.09 -15.14
N VAL A 94 1.27 2.38 -15.50
CA VAL A 94 1.12 3.47 -14.54
C VAL A 94 -0.35 3.88 -14.46
N THR A 95 -0.95 3.74 -13.29
CA THR A 95 -2.30 4.20 -12.99
C THR A 95 -2.25 5.61 -12.42
N LYS A 96 -2.87 6.57 -13.10
CA LYS A 96 -3.03 7.94 -12.63
C LYS A 96 -4.39 8.11 -11.95
N ILE A 97 -4.37 8.62 -10.72
CA ILE A 97 -5.55 8.80 -9.89
C ILE A 97 -5.65 10.30 -9.53
N PRO A 98 -6.72 11.00 -9.94
CA PRO A 98 -6.95 12.37 -9.50
C PRO A 98 -7.08 12.44 -7.98
N ARG A 99 -6.39 13.40 -7.36
CA ARG A 99 -6.43 13.64 -5.90
C ARG A 99 -7.84 13.81 -5.37
N GLN A 100 -8.69 14.49 -6.15
CA GLN A 100 -10.07 14.76 -5.78
C GLN A 100 -10.93 13.50 -5.67
N TRP A 101 -10.50 12.38 -6.27
CA TRP A 101 -11.25 11.12 -6.27
C TRP A 101 -10.74 10.14 -5.22
N ILE A 102 -9.63 10.46 -4.54
CA ILE A 102 -9.07 9.66 -3.46
C ILE A 102 -9.92 9.84 -2.20
N LYS A 103 -10.37 8.73 -1.62
CA LYS A 103 -11.05 8.65 -0.33
C LYS A 103 -10.08 8.44 0.82
N GLN A 104 -9.05 7.61 0.62
CA GLN A 104 -8.02 7.33 1.62
C GLN A 104 -6.67 7.09 0.94
N PHE A 105 -5.59 7.58 1.55
CA PHE A 105 -4.22 7.41 1.07
C PHE A 105 -3.30 7.09 2.24
N HIS A 106 -2.64 5.94 2.18
CA HIS A 106 -1.72 5.47 3.22
C HIS A 106 -0.39 5.08 2.61
N ARG A 107 0.70 5.65 3.14
CA ARG A 107 2.05 5.16 2.89
C ARG A 107 2.28 3.93 3.78
N LEU A 108 2.70 2.84 3.17
CA LEU A 108 2.90 1.56 3.83
C LEU A 108 4.37 1.43 4.26
N GLY A 109 4.57 0.88 5.46
CA GLY A 109 5.87 0.50 5.98
C GLY A 109 5.93 -0.97 6.34
N PRO A 110 7.11 -1.51 6.66
CA PRO A 110 7.26 -2.89 7.12
C PRO A 110 6.41 -3.17 8.38
N VAL A 111 5.78 -4.36 8.41
CA VAL A 111 4.86 -4.80 9.47
C VAL A 111 5.54 -4.90 10.85
N ALA A 112 6.88 -4.96 10.91
CA ALA A 112 7.66 -5.03 12.15
C ALA A 112 7.51 -3.82 13.10
N SER A 113 6.74 -2.80 12.71
CA SER A 113 6.53 -1.55 13.45
C SER A 113 5.30 -1.54 14.37
N ASN A 114 4.38 -2.51 14.23
CA ASN A 114 3.22 -2.62 15.12
C ASN A 114 3.52 -3.66 16.20
N GLN A 115 4.02 -3.21 17.36
CA GLN A 115 3.72 -3.99 18.56
C GLN A 115 2.19 -4.00 18.73
N PRO A 116 1.56 -5.15 18.97
CA PRO A 116 0.17 -5.14 19.39
C PRO A 116 0.11 -4.27 20.65
N ILE A 117 -0.72 -3.23 20.63
CA ILE A 117 -1.16 -2.57 21.86
C ILE A 117 -1.73 -3.70 22.70
N ALA A 118 -0.98 -4.15 23.71
CA ALA A 118 -1.43 -5.20 24.59
C ALA A 118 -2.76 -4.73 25.17
N ALA A 119 -3.84 -5.46 24.88
CA ALA A 119 -5.12 -5.20 25.52
C ALA A 119 -4.87 -5.16 27.04
N PRO A 120 -5.39 -4.16 27.77
CA PRO A 120 -5.24 -4.12 29.21
C PRO A 120 -5.77 -5.45 29.76
N GLN A 121 -4.87 -6.22 30.37
CA GLN A 121 -5.23 -7.46 31.05
C GLN A 121 -6.26 -7.09 32.14
N PRO A 122 -7.43 -7.75 32.19
CA PRO A 122 -8.34 -7.54 33.30
C PRO A 122 -7.64 -7.94 34.60
N GLU A 123 -7.46 -6.98 35.50
CA GLU A 123 -7.00 -7.25 36.86
C GLU A 123 -8.09 -8.04 37.59
N PHE A 124 -7.97 -9.36 37.63
CA PHE A 124 -8.82 -10.17 38.48
C PHE A 124 -8.33 -10.09 39.93
N PRO A 125 -9.12 -9.58 40.88
CA PRO A 125 -8.76 -9.58 42.28
C PRO A 125 -8.59 -11.03 42.80
N PRO A 126 -7.69 -11.26 43.76
CA PRO A 126 -7.21 -12.60 44.16
C PRO A 126 -8.27 -13.52 44.82
N GLN A 127 -9.54 -13.13 44.86
CA GLN A 127 -10.59 -13.87 45.56
C GLN A 127 -11.35 -14.90 44.70
N GLN A 128 -11.04 -15.04 43.40
CA GLN A 128 -11.74 -16.00 42.52
C GLN A 128 -10.89 -17.23 42.13
N ARG A 129 -9.94 -17.64 42.98
CA ARG A 129 -9.22 -18.92 42.84
C ARG A 129 -9.52 -19.85 44.01
N ALA A 130 -10.78 -20.16 44.26
CA ALA A 130 -11.19 -21.31 45.06
C ALA A 130 -12.65 -21.64 44.77
N GLY A 131 -12.86 -22.72 44.01
CA GLY A 131 -14.14 -23.34 43.69
C GLY A 131 -13.85 -24.63 42.96
#